data_AF-A0A7V7N038-F1
#
_entry.id   AF-A0A7V7N038-F1
#
_cell.length_a   1.000
_cell.length_b   1.000
_cell.length_c   1.000
_cell.angle_alpha   90.00
_cell.angle_beta   90.00
_cell.angle_gamma   90.00
#
_symmetry.space_group_name_H-M   'P 1'
#
loop_
_entity.id
_entity.type
_entity.pdbx_description
1 polymer ?
#
loop_
_entity_poly.entity_id
_entity_poly.type
_entity_poly.pdbx_seq_one_letter_code
_entity_poly.pdbx_strand_id
1 'polypeptide(L)'
;LFSIGWHGVVEGTFNLRALVVLLGGVFIIYTATKEILHMLYMEESMQAKDTPQSSFGKALFLIVTMNVVFSFDSILSAMALTDNYIVMATAILIGALLMVWLADTIADFLQRNRMFEVLGLFILLIVGVMLLTEGGHIAHLKFFGHEIVQMNKATFYFVIVVLVLTDIVQSRYSKKLNAIKKATQKDVS
;
A
#
# COMPACT_ATOMS: atom_id res chain seq x y z
N LEU A 1 -15.70 -5.09 22.54
CA LEU A 1 -15.97 -6.38 21.87
C LEU A 1 -17.34 -6.26 21.22
N PHE A 2 -17.39 -6.10 19.91
CA PHE A 2 -18.63 -6.09 19.15
C PHE A 2 -18.67 -7.36 18.30
N SER A 3 -19.71 -8.18 18.44
CA SER A 3 -19.96 -9.35 17.60
C SER A 3 -21.02 -9.00 16.57
N ILE A 4 -20.65 -8.97 15.30
CA ILE A 4 -21.60 -8.90 14.19
C ILE A 4 -21.66 -10.32 13.63
N GLY A 5 -22.79 -10.99 13.85
CA GLY A 5 -23.05 -12.33 13.32
C GLY A 5 -24.18 -12.25 12.31
N TRP A 6 -23.86 -12.15 11.02
CA TRP A 6 -24.82 -12.49 9.98
C TRP A 6 -24.65 -13.99 9.74
N HIS A 7 -25.54 -14.79 10.35
CA HIS A 7 -25.48 -16.25 10.36
C HIS A 7 -25.14 -16.81 8.96
N GLY A 8 -23.95 -17.43 8.83
CA GLY A 8 -23.54 -18.21 7.66
C GLY A 8 -22.63 -17.54 6.62
N VAL A 9 -22.39 -16.21 6.67
CA VAL A 9 -21.55 -15.52 5.65
C VAL A 9 -20.36 -14.80 6.25
N VAL A 10 -20.53 -14.10 7.39
CA VAL A 10 -19.47 -13.38 8.08
C VAL A 10 -19.68 -13.51 9.59
N GLU A 11 -18.75 -14.19 10.26
CA GLU A 11 -18.66 -14.26 11.73
C GLU A 11 -17.31 -13.67 12.14
N GLY A 12 -17.30 -12.78 13.14
CA GLY A 12 -16.07 -12.18 13.64
C GLY A 12 -16.26 -11.45 14.98
N THR A 13 -15.23 -11.51 15.82
CA THR A 13 -15.12 -10.71 17.04
C THR A 13 -14.27 -9.49 16.76
N PHE A 14 -14.92 -8.33 16.64
CA PHE A 14 -14.20 -7.10 16.33
C PHE A 14 -13.64 -6.46 17.59
N ASN A 15 -12.32 -6.32 17.62
CA ASN A 15 -11.60 -5.43 18.52
C ASN A 15 -11.23 -4.13 17.77
N LEU A 16 -10.98 -3.03 18.51
CA LEU A 16 -10.53 -1.74 17.97
C LEU A 16 -9.31 -1.90 17.06
N ARG A 17 -8.34 -2.73 17.46
CA ARG A 17 -7.17 -3.06 16.62
C ARG A 17 -7.57 -3.66 15.28
N ALA A 18 -8.45 -4.67 15.28
CA ALA A 18 -8.88 -5.34 14.07
C ALA A 18 -9.57 -4.37 13.10
N LEU A 19 -10.43 -3.49 13.64
CA LEU A 19 -11.13 -2.48 12.85
C LEU A 19 -10.15 -1.48 12.23
N VAL A 20 -9.21 -0.97 13.01
CA VAL A 20 -8.19 -0.02 12.57
C VAL A 20 -7.30 -0.62 11.47
N VAL A 21 -6.84 -1.86 11.65
CA VAL A 21 -5.99 -2.57 10.68
C VAL A 21 -6.76 -2.89 9.39
N LEU A 22 -8.01 -3.39 9.49
CA LEU A 22 -8.84 -3.66 8.32
C LEU A 22 -9.15 -2.39 7.52
N LEU A 23 -9.56 -1.31 8.19
CA LEU A 23 -9.85 -0.03 7.53
C LEU A 23 -8.60 0.56 6.88
N GLY A 24 -7.44 0.46 7.54
CA GLY A 24 -6.15 0.84 6.97
C GLY A 24 -5.84 0.05 5.71
N GLY A 25 -6.00 -1.29 5.75
CA GLY A 25 -5.79 -2.16 4.59
C GLY A 25 -6.70 -1.81 3.40
N VAL A 26 -8.01 -1.64 3.62
CA VAL A 26 -8.95 -1.23 2.56
C VAL A 26 -8.56 0.12 1.97
N PHE A 27 -8.21 1.07 2.82
CA PHE A 27 -7.86 2.42 2.38
C PHE A 27 -6.59 2.44 1.52
N ILE A 28 -5.56 1.71 1.93
CA ILE A 28 -4.31 1.59 1.18
C ILE A 28 -4.57 0.99 -0.20
N ILE A 29 -5.32 -0.12 -0.27
CA ILE A 29 -5.67 -0.75 -1.55
C ILE A 29 -6.45 0.23 -2.43
N TYR A 30 -7.46 0.89 -1.88
CA TYR A 30 -8.24 1.88 -2.61
C TYR A 30 -7.37 3.02 -3.15
N THR A 31 -6.47 3.55 -2.33
CA THR A 31 -5.59 4.66 -2.71
C THR A 31 -4.58 4.25 -3.78
N ALA A 32 -3.90 3.11 -3.59
CA ALA A 32 -2.98 2.56 -4.58
C ALA A 32 -3.68 2.27 -5.91
N THR A 33 -4.85 1.64 -5.87
CA THR A 33 -5.63 1.32 -7.08
C THR A 33 -6.08 2.59 -7.79
N LYS A 34 -6.57 3.59 -7.05
CA LYS A 34 -6.97 4.89 -7.61
C LYS A 34 -5.79 5.59 -8.28
N GLU A 35 -4.62 5.60 -7.65
CA GLU A 35 -3.42 6.23 -8.22
C GLU A 35 -2.92 5.49 -9.46
N ILE A 36 -2.90 4.15 -9.43
CA ILE A 36 -2.57 3.33 -10.60
C ILE A 36 -3.51 3.63 -11.78
N LEU A 37 -4.82 3.68 -11.53
CA LEU A 37 -5.82 4.04 -12.53
C LEU A 37 -5.58 5.45 -13.06
N HIS A 38 -5.32 6.41 -12.18
CA HIS A 38 -5.04 7.80 -12.54
C HIS A 38 -3.80 7.92 -13.44
N MET A 39 -2.71 7.23 -13.11
CA MET A 39 -1.51 7.17 -13.95
C MET A 39 -1.78 6.54 -15.33
N LEU A 40 -2.62 5.50 -15.38
CA LEU A 40 -3.00 4.84 -16.63
C LEU A 40 -3.82 5.76 -17.53
N TYR A 41 -4.80 6.48 -16.98
CA TYR A 41 -5.63 7.42 -17.73
C TYR A 41 -4.86 8.68 -18.16
N MET A 42 -3.91 9.16 -17.35
CA MET A 42 -3.09 10.32 -17.71
C MET A 42 -2.20 10.08 -18.94
N GLU A 43 -1.87 8.82 -19.22
CA GLU A 43 -1.12 8.42 -20.41
C GLU A 43 -1.99 8.41 -21.68
N GLU A 44 -3.30 8.26 -21.54
CA GLU A 44 -4.27 8.31 -22.66
C GLU A 44 -4.88 9.70 -22.87
N SER A 45 -4.95 10.55 -21.84
CA SER A 45 -5.64 11.85 -21.90
C SER A 45 -4.69 13.03 -22.19
N MET A 46 -4.20 13.14 -23.43
CA MET A 46 -3.84 14.45 -24.01
C MET A 46 -5.09 15.27 -24.43
N GLN A 47 -6.29 14.73 -24.24
CA GLN A 47 -7.56 15.42 -24.52
C GLN A 47 -8.67 14.99 -23.54
N ALA A 48 -8.78 15.63 -22.37
CA ALA A 48 -10.06 15.89 -21.70
C ALA A 48 -9.86 16.74 -20.44
N LYS A 49 -10.73 17.74 -20.28
CA LYS A 49 -10.77 18.76 -19.22
C LYS A 49 -11.27 18.22 -17.87
N ASP A 50 -10.90 18.98 -16.84
CA ASP A 50 -11.55 19.17 -15.54
C ASP A 50 -11.77 17.94 -14.66
N THR A 51 -10.69 17.50 -13.99
CA THR A 51 -10.82 16.76 -12.74
C THR A 51 -11.13 17.72 -11.59
N PRO A 52 -12.21 17.51 -10.81
CA PRO A 52 -12.48 18.33 -9.64
C PRO A 52 -11.37 18.14 -8.61
N GLN A 53 -10.69 19.25 -8.29
CA GLN A 53 -9.65 19.32 -7.26
C GLN A 53 -10.23 18.76 -5.95
N SER A 54 -9.75 17.59 -5.52
CA SER A 54 -10.14 17.03 -4.23
C SER A 54 -9.82 18.07 -3.17
N SER A 55 -10.84 18.51 -2.41
CA SER A 55 -10.67 19.54 -1.39
C SER A 55 -9.49 19.18 -0.47
N PHE A 56 -8.48 20.05 -0.44
CA PHE A 56 -7.25 19.89 0.35
C PHE A 56 -7.52 19.43 1.79
N GLY A 57 -8.62 19.90 2.40
CA GLY A 57 -9.04 19.48 3.74
C GLY A 57 -9.42 18.00 3.86
N LYS A 58 -10.00 17.38 2.82
CA LYS A 58 -10.29 15.94 2.79
C LYS A 58 -9.01 15.12 2.70
N ALA A 59 -8.05 15.56 1.88
CA ALA A 59 -6.75 14.90 1.75
C ALA A 59 -5.96 14.97 3.06
N LEU A 60 -5.90 16.13 3.70
CA LEU A 60 -5.23 16.32 4.99
C LEU A 60 -5.86 15.47 6.11
N PHE A 61 -7.20 15.46 6.22
CA PHE A 61 -7.91 14.62 7.19
C PHE A 61 -7.59 13.13 7.00
N LEU A 62 -7.54 12.66 5.76
CA LEU A 62 -7.18 11.28 5.42
C LEU A 62 -5.73 10.95 5.80
N ILE A 63 -4.77 11.81 5.46
CA ILE A 63 -3.35 11.61 5.78
C ILE A 63 -3.15 11.55 7.30
N VAL A 64 -3.74 12.49 8.05
CA VAL A 64 -3.63 12.52 9.52
C VAL A 64 -4.27 11.27 10.13
N THR A 65 -5.46 10.89 9.67
CA THR A 65 -6.14 9.67 10.14
C THR A 65 -5.28 8.42 9.88
N MET A 66 -4.65 8.32 8.71
CA MET A 66 -3.80 7.19 8.36
C MET A 66 -2.50 7.14 9.15
N ASN A 67 -1.85 8.28 9.39
CA ASN A 67 -0.68 8.33 10.25
C ASN A 67 -1.02 7.88 11.69
N VAL A 68 -2.22 8.19 12.18
CA VAL A 68 -2.70 7.68 13.47
C VAL A 68 -2.92 6.16 13.40
N VAL A 69 -3.58 5.65 12.38
CA VAL A 69 -3.81 4.20 12.17
C VAL A 69 -2.48 3.41 12.13
N PHE A 70 -1.50 3.88 11.36
CA PHE A 70 -0.18 3.24 11.25
C PHE A 70 0.67 3.36 12.52
N SER A 71 0.58 4.48 13.23
CA SER A 71 1.29 4.64 14.50
C SER A 71 0.74 3.70 15.58
N PHE A 72 -0.57 3.42 15.60
CA PHE A 72 -1.16 2.43 16.50
C PHE A 72 -0.60 1.01 16.28
N ASP A 73 -0.45 0.56 15.03
CA ASP A 73 0.13 -0.77 14.76
C ASP A 73 1.62 -0.85 15.12
N SER A 74 2.36 0.23 14.86
CA SER A 74 3.77 0.35 15.25
C SER A 74 3.94 0.34 16.77
N ILE A 75 3.05 1.01 17.52
CA ILE A 75 3.01 0.98 18.99
C ILE A 75 2.75 -0.44 19.49
N LEU A 76 1.70 -1.10 18.99
CA LEU A 76 1.33 -2.45 19.45
C LEU A 76 2.43 -3.48 19.14
N SER A 77 3.10 -3.34 18.00
CA SER A 77 4.26 -4.17 17.64
C SER A 77 5.46 -3.90 18.54
N ALA A 78 5.72 -2.63 18.91
CA ALA A 78 6.79 -2.27 19.82
C ALA A 78 6.53 -2.75 21.26
N MET A 79 5.27 -2.67 21.73
CA MET A 79 4.85 -3.20 23.03
C MET A 79 5.07 -4.71 23.15
N ALA A 80 4.97 -5.44 22.03
CA ALA A 80 5.26 -6.87 22.02
C ALA A 80 6.76 -7.19 22.08
N LEU A 81 7.64 -6.23 21.77
CA LEU A 81 9.10 -6.40 21.76
C LEU A 81 9.77 -5.94 23.07
N THR A 82 9.20 -4.96 23.77
CA THR A 82 9.79 -4.41 24.99
C THR A 82 8.75 -3.82 25.92
N ASP A 83 8.90 -4.08 27.21
CA ASP A 83 8.09 -3.47 28.27
C ASP A 83 8.58 -2.07 28.67
N ASN A 84 9.71 -1.61 28.13
CA ASN A 84 10.27 -0.30 28.46
C ASN A 84 9.57 0.81 27.67
N TYR A 85 8.59 1.45 28.30
CA TYR A 85 7.83 2.58 27.74
C TYR A 85 8.71 3.72 27.21
N ILE A 86 9.83 4.03 27.86
CA ILE A 86 10.72 5.13 27.45
C ILE A 86 11.40 4.80 26.12
N VAL A 87 11.91 3.57 25.98
CA VAL A 87 12.56 3.11 24.75
C VAL A 87 11.56 3.04 23.60
N MET A 88 10.37 2.53 23.85
CA MET A 88 9.31 2.46 22.86
C MET A 88 8.85 3.86 22.39
N ALA A 89 8.55 4.77 23.33
CA ALA A 89 8.09 6.12 23.00
C ALA A 89 9.16 6.91 22.21
N THR A 90 10.42 6.83 22.63
CA THR A 90 11.53 7.49 21.93
C THR A 90 11.73 6.92 20.52
N ALA A 91 11.65 5.60 20.34
CA ALA A 91 11.77 4.96 19.02
C ALA A 91 10.65 5.40 18.06
N ILE A 92 9.41 5.47 18.52
CA ILE A 92 8.26 5.91 17.70
C ILE A 92 8.40 7.38 17.32
N LEU A 93 8.75 8.25 18.27
CA LEU A 93 8.94 9.68 18.01
C LEU A 93 10.06 9.92 16.99
N ILE A 94 11.21 9.27 17.16
CA ILE A 94 12.34 9.36 16.22
C ILE A 94 11.92 8.84 14.84
N GLY A 95 11.22 7.71 14.78
CA GLY A 95 10.71 7.14 13.54
C GLY A 95 9.76 8.07 12.80
N ALA A 96 8.79 8.67 13.50
CA ALA A 96 7.85 9.61 12.92
C ALA A 96 8.55 10.87 12.37
N LEU A 97 9.52 11.41 13.12
CA LEU A 97 10.30 12.57 12.71
C LEU A 97 11.16 12.27 11.48
N LEU A 98 11.78 11.09 11.44
CA LEU A 98 12.52 10.62 10.27
C LEU A 98 11.62 10.42 9.05
N MET A 99 10.41 9.86 9.22
CA MET A 99 9.46 9.71 8.11
C MET A 99 9.11 11.07 7.47
N VAL A 100 8.79 12.08 8.29
CA VAL A 100 8.47 13.43 7.78
C VAL A 100 9.70 14.05 7.11
N TRP A 101 10.88 13.91 7.70
CA TRP A 101 12.11 14.47 7.14
C TRP A 101 12.52 13.82 5.80
N LEU A 102 12.27 12.52 5.63
CA LEU A 102 12.57 11.78 4.39
C LEU A 102 11.46 11.86 3.33
N ALA A 103 10.24 12.25 3.71
CA ALA A 103 9.06 12.18 2.83
C ALA A 103 9.28 12.94 1.52
N ASP A 104 9.75 14.19 1.60
CA ASP A 104 10.00 15.03 0.41
C ASP A 104 11.09 14.43 -0.49
N THR A 105 12.16 13.91 0.10
CA THR A 105 13.26 13.29 -0.64
C THR A 105 12.81 12.03 -1.37
N ILE A 106 12.01 11.19 -0.71
CA ILE A 106 11.46 9.97 -1.30
C ILE A 106 10.46 10.34 -2.40
N ALA A 107 9.60 11.33 -2.18
CA ALA A 107 8.61 11.79 -3.16
C ALA A 107 9.30 12.31 -4.43
N ASP A 108 10.31 13.17 -4.28
CA ASP A 108 11.09 13.71 -5.41
C ASP A 108 11.81 12.59 -6.18
N PHE A 109 12.35 11.60 -5.48
CA PHE A 109 13.01 10.45 -6.12
C PHE A 109 12.03 9.61 -6.94
N LEU A 110 10.85 9.32 -6.39
CA LEU A 110 9.80 8.57 -7.09
C LEU A 110 9.31 9.33 -8.33
N GLN A 111 9.01 10.63 -8.20
CA GLN A 111 8.54 11.46 -9.31
C GLN A 111 9.55 11.58 -10.45
N ARG A 112 10.84 11.65 -10.15
CA ARG A 112 11.89 11.69 -11.18
C ARG A 112 12.01 10.40 -11.97
N ASN A 113 11.57 9.27 -11.41
CA ASN A 113 11.81 7.96 -11.97
C ASN A 113 10.54 7.10 -11.94
N ARG A 114 9.68 7.32 -12.95
CA ARG A 114 8.33 6.73 -13.08
C ARG A 114 8.24 5.21 -12.88
N MET A 115 9.30 4.45 -13.18
CA MET A 115 9.36 3.01 -12.87
C MET A 115 9.26 2.74 -11.36
N PHE A 116 9.99 3.51 -10.54
CA PHE A 116 9.97 3.35 -9.08
C PHE A 116 8.67 3.84 -8.46
N GLU A 117 8.04 4.86 -9.05
CA GLU A 117 6.71 5.33 -8.65
C GLU A 117 5.66 4.23 -8.77
N VAL A 118 5.55 3.60 -9.95
CA VAL A 118 4.62 2.50 -10.20
C VAL A 118 4.94 1.29 -9.32
N LEU A 119 6.22 0.93 -9.19
CA LEU A 119 6.67 -0.16 -8.31
C LEU A 119 6.25 0.08 -6.85
N GLY A 120 6.39 1.33 -6.37
CA GLY A 120 5.97 1.74 -5.04
C GLY A 120 4.47 1.55 -4.81
N LEU A 121 3.63 1.89 -5.80
CA LEU A 121 2.18 1.69 -5.73
C LEU A 121 1.79 0.20 -5.65
N PHE A 122 2.51 -0.68 -6.36
CA PHE A 122 2.29 -2.12 -6.25
C PHE A 122 2.73 -2.69 -4.90
N ILE A 123 3.87 -2.23 -4.36
CA ILE A 123 4.30 -2.59 -3.00
C ILE A 123 3.24 -2.14 -1.99
N LEU A 124 2.73 -0.91 -2.14
CA LEU A 124 1.66 -0.37 -1.30
C LEU A 124 0.39 -1.24 -1.37
N LEU A 125 0.00 -1.72 -2.56
CA LEU A 125 -1.13 -2.64 -2.72
C LEU A 125 -0.92 -3.97 -1.98
N ILE A 126 0.28 -4.56 -2.07
CA ILE A 126 0.62 -5.79 -1.34
C ILE A 126 0.59 -5.57 0.17
N VAL A 127 1.09 -4.42 0.67
CA VAL A 127 0.97 -4.04 2.08
C VAL A 127 -0.50 -3.91 2.49
N GLY A 128 -1.34 -3.32 1.65
CA GLY A 128 -2.77 -3.24 1.90
C GLY A 128 -3.42 -4.63 2.03
N VAL A 129 -3.08 -5.57 1.14
CA VAL A 129 -3.55 -6.97 1.22
C VAL A 129 -3.03 -7.64 2.49
N MET A 130 -1.76 -7.43 2.86
CA MET A 130 -1.18 -7.95 4.10
C MET A 130 -2.02 -7.51 5.31
N LEU A 131 -2.32 -6.22 5.44
CA LEU A 131 -3.13 -5.69 6.53
C LEU A 131 -4.56 -6.24 6.53
N LEU A 132 -5.17 -6.44 5.36
CA LEU A 132 -6.48 -7.10 5.30
C LEU A 132 -6.45 -8.52 5.86
N THR A 133 -5.42 -9.30 5.53
CA THR A 133 -5.28 -10.65 6.07
C THR A 133 -4.99 -10.65 7.57
N GLU A 134 -4.17 -9.72 8.06
CA GLU A 134 -3.84 -9.59 9.48
C GLU A 134 -5.04 -9.08 10.29
N GLY A 135 -5.71 -8.03 9.83
CA GLY A 135 -6.94 -7.53 10.45
C GLY A 135 -8.06 -8.57 10.42
N GLY A 136 -8.15 -9.36 9.35
CA GLY A 136 -9.05 -10.49 9.22
C GLY A 136 -8.79 -11.56 10.28
N HIS A 137 -7.52 -11.92 10.46
CA HIS A 137 -7.08 -12.87 11.46
C HIS A 137 -7.37 -12.37 12.88
N ILE A 138 -7.05 -11.12 13.21
CA ILE A 138 -7.31 -10.52 14.53
C ILE A 138 -8.82 -10.42 14.82
N ALA A 139 -9.64 -10.21 13.79
CA ALA A 139 -11.10 -10.19 13.92
C ALA A 139 -11.72 -11.60 14.05
N HIS A 140 -10.92 -12.68 13.97
CA HIS A 140 -11.41 -14.05 13.82
C HIS A 140 -12.45 -14.17 12.70
N LEU A 141 -12.23 -13.45 11.60
CA LEU A 141 -13.16 -13.43 10.48
C LEU A 141 -13.18 -14.79 9.80
N LYS A 142 -14.38 -15.38 9.74
CA LYS A 142 -14.66 -16.59 8.96
C LYS A 142 -15.37 -16.20 7.68
N PHE A 143 -14.75 -16.53 6.54
CA PHE A 143 -15.40 -16.48 5.23
C PHE A 143 -15.76 -17.90 4.82
N PHE A 144 -17.05 -18.18 4.61
CA PHE A 144 -17.54 -19.50 4.19
C PHE A 144 -17.10 -20.66 5.11
N GLY A 145 -16.93 -20.41 6.41
CA GLY A 145 -16.49 -21.41 7.40
C GLY A 145 -14.96 -21.61 7.48
N HIS A 146 -14.17 -20.94 6.63
CA HIS A 146 -12.71 -20.91 6.73
C HIS A 146 -12.23 -19.63 7.40
N GLU A 147 -11.32 -19.77 8.36
CA GLU A 147 -10.70 -18.63 9.01
C GLU A 147 -9.72 -17.93 8.07
N ILE A 148 -9.72 -16.59 8.09
CA ILE A 148 -8.69 -15.82 7.42
C ILE A 148 -7.36 -16.07 8.13
N VAL A 149 -6.44 -16.71 7.42
CA VAL A 149 -5.06 -16.87 7.89
C VAL A 149 -4.26 -15.64 7.48
N GLN A 150 -3.53 -15.09 8.44
CA GLN A 150 -2.61 -13.98 8.19
C GLN A 150 -1.51 -14.37 7.19
N MET A 151 -1.16 -13.44 6.30
CA MET A 151 -0.08 -13.65 5.35
C MET A 151 1.28 -13.73 6.09
N ASN A 152 2.08 -14.76 5.78
CA ASN A 152 3.43 -14.88 6.33
C ASN A 152 4.36 -13.80 5.74
N LYS A 153 5.25 -13.23 6.58
CA LYS A 153 6.30 -12.27 6.17
C LYS A 153 7.20 -12.83 5.06
N ALA A 154 7.47 -14.13 5.05
CA ALA A 154 8.24 -14.76 3.97
C ALA A 154 7.52 -14.65 2.61
N THR A 155 6.21 -14.89 2.59
CA THR A 155 5.37 -14.72 1.39
C THR A 155 5.36 -13.27 0.94
N PHE A 156 5.26 -12.32 1.87
CA PHE A 156 5.34 -10.89 1.58
C PHE A 156 6.64 -10.52 0.85
N TYR A 157 7.81 -10.88 1.42
CA TYR A 157 9.09 -10.58 0.79
C TYR A 157 9.28 -11.31 -0.54
N PHE A 158 8.84 -12.56 -0.63
CA PHE A 158 8.88 -13.32 -1.86
C PHE A 158 8.10 -12.62 -2.98
N VAL A 159 6.89 -12.16 -2.70
CA VAL A 159 6.06 -11.42 -3.68
C VAL A 159 6.75 -10.14 -4.12
N ILE A 160 7.33 -9.35 -3.21
CA ILE A 160 8.06 -8.11 -3.58
C ILE A 160 9.25 -8.41 -4.48
N VAL A 161 10.05 -9.44 -4.14
CA VAL A 161 11.20 -9.83 -4.95
C VAL A 161 10.76 -10.26 -6.35
N VAL A 162 9.72 -11.09 -6.44
CA VAL A 162 9.15 -11.50 -7.73
C VAL A 162 8.67 -10.27 -8.52
N LEU A 163 7.99 -9.33 -7.87
CA LEU A 163 7.46 -8.13 -8.53
C LEU A 163 8.57 -7.25 -9.11
N VAL A 164 9.62 -7.00 -8.32
CA VAL A 164 10.80 -6.26 -8.77
C VAL A 164 11.51 -6.98 -9.92
N LEU A 165 11.67 -8.30 -9.85
CA LEU A 165 12.27 -9.09 -10.92
C LEU A 165 11.45 -9.03 -12.20
N THR A 166 10.12 -9.20 -12.10
CA THR A 166 9.22 -9.11 -13.25
C THR A 166 9.27 -7.74 -13.90
N ASP A 167 9.32 -6.67 -13.09
CA ASP A 167 9.38 -5.30 -13.57
C ASP A 167 10.72 -5.00 -14.27
N ILE A 168 11.84 -5.49 -13.73
CA ILE A 168 13.16 -5.41 -14.37
C ILE A 168 13.17 -6.16 -15.72
N VAL A 169 12.62 -7.38 -15.76
CA VAL A 169 12.54 -8.19 -16.98
C VAL A 169 11.68 -7.50 -18.03
N GLN A 170 10.50 -7.01 -17.64
CA GLN A 170 9.57 -6.29 -18.52
C GLN A 170 10.20 -5.00 -19.05
N SER A 171 10.85 -4.21 -18.18
CA SER A 171 11.54 -2.98 -18.56
C SER A 171 12.64 -3.24 -19.61
N ARG A 172 13.44 -4.32 -19.43
CA ARG A 172 14.46 -4.72 -20.41
C ARG A 172 13.86 -5.20 -21.72
N TYR A 173 12.79 -5.99 -21.66
CA TYR A 173 12.11 -6.52 -22.84
C TYR A 173 11.48 -5.40 -23.68
N SER A 174 10.76 -4.47 -23.03
CA SER A 174 10.17 -3.28 -23.68
C SER A 174 11.23 -2.39 -24.34
N LYS A 175 12.39 -2.18 -23.69
CA LYS A 175 13.51 -1.44 -24.29
C LYS A 175 14.03 -2.10 -25.57
N LYS A 176 14.18 -3.44 -25.57
CA LYS A 176 14.61 -4.18 -26.76
C LYS A 176 13.59 -4.11 -27.89
N LEU A 177 12.30 -4.30 -27.60
CA LEU A 177 11.21 -4.18 -28.59
C LEU A 177 11.17 -2.78 -29.23
N ASN A 178 11.30 -1.74 -28.42
CA ASN A 178 11.30 -0.36 -28.91
C ASN A 178 12.53 -0.06 -29.77
N ALA A 179 13.68 -0.67 -29.47
CA ALA A 179 14.87 -0.56 -30.32
C ALA A 179 14.68 -1.26 -31.68
N ILE A 180 14.07 -2.45 -31.70
CA ILE A 180 13.77 -3.19 -32.94
C ILE A 180 12.77 -2.41 -33.81
N LYS A 181 11.67 -1.92 -33.23
CA LYS A 181 10.68 -1.10 -33.96
C LYS A 181 11.31 0.13 -34.61
N LYS A 182 12.20 0.83 -33.91
CA LYS A 182 12.91 1.99 -34.44
C LYS A 182 13.87 1.64 -35.58
N ALA A 183 14.53 0.48 -35.51
CA ALA A 183 15.40 0.01 -36.58
C ALA A 183 14.58 -0.33 -37.85
N THR A 184 13.49 -1.09 -37.72
CA THR A 184 12.63 -1.46 -38.85
C THR A 184 11.95 -0.26 -39.51
N GLN A 185 11.60 0.78 -38.74
CA GLN A 185 10.97 1.98 -39.29
C GLN A 185 11.95 2.87 -40.07
N LYS A 186 13.27 2.76 -39.83
CA LYS A 186 14.32 3.49 -40.53
C LYS A 186 14.70 2.86 -41.87
N ASP A 187 14.51 1.55 -42.04
CA ASP A 187 14.80 0.83 -43.30
C ASP A 187 13.68 0.98 -44.36
N VAL A 188 12.50 1.47 -43.98
CA VAL A 188 11.32 1.64 -44.85
C VAL A 188 11.16 3.09 -45.35
N SER A 189 11.96 4.04 -44.81
CA SER A 189 11.97 5.47 -45.15
C SER A 189 13.23 5.87 -45.91
#